data_AF-A0A357CWA6-F1
#
_entry.id   AF-A0A357CWA6-F1
#
_cell.length_a   1.000
_cell.length_b   1.000
_cell.length_c   1.000
_cell.angle_alpha   90.00
_cell.angle_beta   90.00
_cell.angle_gamma   90.00
#
_symmetry.space_group_name_H-M   'P 1'
#
loop_
_entity.id
_entity.type
_entity.pdbx_description
1 polymer ?
#
loop_
_entity_poly.entity_id
_entity_poly.type
_entity_poly.pdbx_seq_one_letter_code
_entity_poly.pdbx_strand_id
1 'polypeptide(L)'
;MGLLIILEGALSFGIILSAALLHELGHFILIKLCGAKIKRVDIEVLGAVIAYSEVDTSLNSDISIALGGIVFNLVAAVVGIAFFTCYYDLYLLIFIAANLSLAFVNMLPAAGLDGGRALNALLLKRFDIIKAERVSRVVSLVAKIFLIALSAMLMVLSCFNTAMIILFLLNFIHISN
;
A
#
# COMPACT_ATOMS: atom_id res chain seq x y z
N MET A 1 31.89 -14.23 5.04
CA MET A 1 31.22 -13.20 4.22
C MET A 1 29.82 -13.62 3.79
N GLY A 2 29.65 -14.77 3.10
CA GLY A 2 28.32 -15.21 2.62
C GLY A 2 27.23 -15.37 3.69
N LEU A 3 27.54 -16.01 4.83
CA LEU A 3 26.58 -16.18 5.94
C LEU A 3 26.11 -14.83 6.52
N LEU A 4 27.00 -13.85 6.61
CA LEU A 4 26.71 -12.54 7.18
C LEU A 4 25.79 -11.73 6.26
N ILE A 5 26.03 -11.79 4.94
CA ILE A 5 25.16 -11.20 3.92
C ILE A 5 23.75 -11.83 3.96
N ILE A 6 23.66 -13.15 4.12
CA ILE A 6 22.36 -13.85 4.22
C ILE A 6 21.60 -13.40 5.47
N LEU A 7 22.28 -13.27 6.62
CA LEU A 7 21.66 -12.83 7.87
C LEU A 7 21.16 -11.38 7.79
N GLU A 8 21.96 -10.46 7.25
CA GLU A 8 21.53 -9.07 7.07
C GLU A 8 20.36 -8.94 6.07
N GLY A 9 20.39 -9.72 4.99
CA GLY A 9 19.28 -9.79 4.04
C GLY A 9 18.00 -10.34 4.69
N ALA A 10 18.10 -11.40 5.49
CA ALA A 10 16.97 -11.98 6.21
C ALA A 10 16.36 -11.01 7.23
N LEU A 11 17.20 -10.25 7.95
CA LEU A 11 16.72 -9.27 8.92
C LEU A 11 16.00 -8.11 8.23
N SER A 12 16.59 -7.57 7.16
CA SER A 12 15.99 -6.50 6.36
C SER A 12 14.65 -6.93 5.76
N PHE A 13 14.58 -8.17 5.25
CA PHE A 13 13.33 -8.75 4.77
C PHE A 13 12.29 -8.88 5.87
N GLY A 14 12.68 -9.37 7.06
CA GLY A 14 11.77 -9.47 8.22
C GLY A 14 11.19 -8.12 8.64
N ILE A 15 11.99 -7.06 8.57
CA ILE A 15 11.56 -5.69 8.87
C ILE A 15 10.54 -5.20 7.82
N ILE A 16 10.80 -5.39 6.53
CA ILE A 16 9.87 -5.01 5.47
C ILE A 16 8.57 -5.81 5.60
N LEU A 17 8.65 -7.11 5.89
CA LEU A 17 7.49 -7.97 6.14
C LEU A 17 6.68 -7.46 7.33
N SER A 18 7.34 -7.00 8.40
CA SER A 18 6.64 -6.42 9.56
C SER A 18 5.82 -5.19 9.20
N ALA A 19 6.29 -4.34 8.29
CA ALA A 19 5.53 -3.19 7.80
C ALA A 19 4.30 -3.63 6.97
N ALA A 20 4.43 -4.66 6.14
CA ALA A 20 3.29 -5.24 5.42
C ALA A 20 2.27 -5.88 6.38
N LEU A 21 2.73 -6.56 7.44
CA LEU A 21 1.82 -7.10 8.47
C LEU A 21 1.11 -5.99 9.24
N LEU A 22 1.79 -4.90 9.60
CA LEU A 22 1.18 -3.74 10.25
C LEU A 22 0.10 -3.09 9.38
N HIS A 23 0.35 -3.03 8.07
CA HIS A 23 -0.62 -2.57 7.09
C HIS A 23 -1.91 -3.41 7.12
N GLU A 24 -1.78 -4.73 6.98
CA GLU A 24 -2.93 -5.65 7.01
C GLU A 24 -3.65 -5.66 8.37
N LEU A 25 -2.89 -5.51 9.46
CA LEU A 25 -3.45 -5.34 10.81
C LEU A 25 -4.32 -4.08 10.90
N GLY A 26 -3.93 -3.00 10.22
CA GLY A 26 -4.74 -1.78 10.15
C GLY A 26 -6.11 -2.01 9.52
N HIS A 27 -6.18 -2.75 8.41
CA HIS A 27 -7.46 -3.16 7.83
C HIS A 27 -8.25 -4.05 8.78
N PHE A 28 -7.62 -5.07 9.36
CA PHE A 28 -8.27 -5.99 10.28
C PHE A 28 -8.93 -5.26 11.45
N ILE A 29 -8.20 -4.32 12.07
CA ILE A 29 -8.68 -3.52 13.20
C ILE A 29 -9.86 -2.64 12.76
N LEU A 30 -9.76 -1.93 11.64
CA LEU A 30 -10.86 -1.07 11.19
C LEU A 30 -12.10 -1.85 10.76
N ILE A 31 -11.95 -3.03 10.15
CA ILE A 31 -13.07 -3.93 9.83
C ILE A 31 -13.82 -4.30 11.12
N LYS A 32 -13.09 -4.65 12.19
CA LYS A 32 -13.66 -4.97 13.49
C LYS A 32 -14.32 -3.77 14.16
N LEU A 33 -13.69 -2.60 14.13
CA LEU A 33 -14.23 -1.37 14.72
C LEU A 33 -15.49 -0.87 13.99
N CYS A 34 -15.58 -1.10 12.69
CA CYS A 34 -16.80 -0.84 11.91
C CYS A 34 -17.90 -1.88 12.19
N GLY A 35 -17.64 -2.94 12.96
CA GLY A 35 -18.63 -3.96 13.29
C GLY A 35 -18.81 -5.05 12.22
N ALA A 36 -17.95 -5.11 11.20
CA ALA A 36 -18.01 -6.16 10.20
C ALA A 36 -17.52 -7.51 10.75
N LYS A 37 -18.14 -8.60 10.31
CA LYS A 37 -17.68 -9.96 10.60
C LYS A 37 -16.74 -10.43 9.49
N ILE A 38 -15.50 -10.73 9.85
CA ILE A 38 -14.53 -11.34 8.93
C ILE A 38 -15.00 -12.75 8.62
N LYS A 39 -15.17 -13.04 7.31
CA LYS A 39 -15.61 -14.33 6.78
C LYS A 39 -14.42 -15.20 6.40
N ARG A 40 -13.42 -14.60 5.72
CA ARG A 40 -12.24 -15.31 5.21
C ARG A 40 -11.06 -14.34 5.12
N VAL A 41 -9.86 -14.86 5.32
CA VAL A 41 -8.61 -14.16 5.04
C VAL A 41 -7.81 -15.05 4.09
N ASP A 42 -7.54 -14.54 2.91
CA ASP A 42 -6.76 -15.21 1.87
C ASP A 42 -5.39 -14.60 1.79
N ILE A 43 -4.37 -15.39 2.13
CA ILE A 43 -2.98 -14.95 2.02
C ILE A 43 -2.54 -15.17 0.58
N GLU A 44 -2.21 -14.10 -0.11
CA GLU A 44 -1.67 -14.10 -1.45
C GLU A 44 -0.17 -13.77 -1.41
N VAL A 45 0.54 -14.05 -2.50
CA VAL A 45 1.98 -13.77 -2.60
C VAL A 45 2.30 -12.28 -2.43
N LEU A 46 1.33 -11.41 -2.74
CA LEU A 46 1.50 -9.95 -2.73
C LEU A 46 0.77 -9.25 -1.56
N GLY A 47 0.10 -9.98 -0.66
CA GLY A 47 -0.65 -9.36 0.45
C GLY A 47 -1.71 -10.30 1.05
N ALA A 48 -2.74 -9.73 1.68
CA ALA A 48 -3.89 -10.49 2.16
C ALA A 48 -5.20 -9.91 1.66
N VAL A 49 -6.10 -10.78 1.19
CA VAL A 49 -7.48 -10.41 0.84
C VAL A 49 -8.38 -10.78 2.01
N ILE A 50 -8.91 -9.77 2.70
CA ILE A 50 -9.84 -9.97 3.82
C ILE A 50 -11.27 -9.86 3.29
N ALA A 51 -11.98 -10.99 3.24
CA ALA A 51 -13.41 -11.01 2.96
C ALA A 51 -14.19 -10.80 4.26
N TYR A 52 -15.03 -9.76 4.30
CA TYR A 52 -15.87 -9.43 5.45
C TYR A 52 -17.35 -9.33 5.05
N SER A 53 -18.24 -9.45 6.03
CA SER A 53 -19.68 -9.22 5.83
C SER A 53 -19.93 -7.77 5.49
N GLU A 54 -20.97 -7.50 4.70
CA GLU A 54 -21.49 -6.14 4.59
C GLU A 54 -21.77 -5.59 5.99
N VAL A 55 -21.36 -4.35 6.21
CA VAL A 55 -21.66 -3.61 7.42
C VAL A 55 -22.92 -2.82 7.14
N ASP A 56 -23.88 -2.85 8.07
CA ASP A 56 -25.13 -2.07 7.96
C ASP A 56 -24.89 -0.54 7.89
N THR A 57 -23.66 -0.07 8.15
CA THR A 57 -23.29 1.35 8.23
C THR A 57 -22.32 1.77 7.11
N SER A 58 -22.90 2.12 5.95
CA SER A 58 -22.46 3.20 5.04
C SER A 58 -21.07 3.16 4.37
N LEU A 59 -20.99 3.83 3.21
CA LEU A 59 -19.75 4.15 2.47
C LEU A 59 -18.65 4.83 3.31
N ASN A 60 -18.97 5.39 4.49
CA ASN A 60 -17.96 5.91 5.43
C ASN A 60 -17.09 4.79 6.02
N SER A 61 -17.70 3.65 6.33
CA SER A 61 -16.97 2.49 6.86
C SER A 61 -16.06 1.91 5.78
N ASP A 62 -16.50 1.86 4.52
CA ASP A 62 -15.66 1.41 3.41
C ASP A 62 -14.44 2.29 3.20
N ILE A 63 -14.60 3.62 3.27
CA ILE A 63 -13.47 4.56 3.21
C ILE A 63 -12.54 4.34 4.40
N SER A 64 -13.09 4.21 5.61
CA SER A 64 -12.29 4.02 6.81
C SER A 64 -11.47 2.73 6.71
N ILE A 65 -12.12 1.60 6.42
CA ILE A 65 -11.50 0.30 6.22
C ILE A 65 -10.42 0.37 5.14
N ALA A 66 -10.71 0.98 3.99
CA ALA A 66 -9.72 1.15 2.92
C ALA A 66 -8.51 1.96 3.38
N LEU A 67 -8.67 2.99 4.19
CA LEU A 67 -7.55 3.79 4.71
C LEU A 67 -6.82 3.14 5.89
N GLY A 68 -7.33 2.03 6.44
CA GLY A 68 -6.81 1.42 7.66
C GLY A 68 -5.33 1.07 7.59
N GLY A 69 -4.90 0.34 6.56
CA GLY A 69 -3.51 -0.02 6.39
C GLY A 69 -2.58 1.18 6.15
N ILE A 70 -3.05 2.21 5.43
CA ILE A 70 -2.30 3.45 5.21
C ILE A 70 -2.07 4.17 6.55
N VAL A 71 -3.12 4.33 7.36
CA VAL A 71 -3.04 5.02 8.65
C VAL A 71 -2.09 4.29 9.60
N PHE A 72 -2.17 2.97 9.68
CA PHE A 72 -1.30 2.19 10.57
C PHE A 72 0.18 2.31 10.17
N ASN A 73 0.49 2.25 8.88
CA ASN A 73 1.85 2.48 8.40
C ASN A 73 2.34 3.90 8.69
N LEU A 74 1.51 4.92 8.48
CA LEU A 74 1.90 6.30 8.80
C LEU A 74 2.17 6.49 10.29
N VAL A 75 1.33 5.93 11.16
CA VAL A 75 1.54 5.96 12.62
C VAL A 75 2.84 5.24 12.98
N ALA A 76 3.08 4.04 12.44
CA ALA A 76 4.30 3.29 12.67
C ALA A 76 5.55 4.06 12.21
N ALA A 77 5.49 4.73 11.06
CA ALA A 77 6.56 5.57 10.56
C ALA A 77 6.83 6.77 11.47
N VAL A 78 5.80 7.49 11.92
CA VAL A 78 5.95 8.64 12.84
C VAL A 78 6.57 8.21 14.16
N VAL A 79 6.09 7.09 14.73
CA VAL A 79 6.67 6.51 15.95
C VAL A 79 8.14 6.14 15.71
N GLY A 80 8.45 5.48 14.59
CA GLY A 80 9.82 5.15 14.22
C GLY A 80 10.72 6.39 14.10
N ILE A 81 10.25 7.46 13.45
CA ILE A 81 10.97 8.73 13.34
C ILE A 81 11.25 9.33 14.72
N ALA A 82 10.27 9.32 15.63
CA ALA A 82 10.46 9.81 16.98
C ALA A 82 11.58 9.02 17.71
N PHE A 83 11.58 7.69 17.62
CA PHE A 83 12.67 6.86 18.15
C PHE A 83 14.00 7.15 17.46
N PHE A 84 14.01 7.39 16.15
CA PHE A 84 15.22 7.66 15.37
C PHE A 84 15.92 8.96 15.81
N THR A 85 15.17 9.94 16.35
CA THR A 85 15.78 11.15 16.94
C THR A 85 16.63 10.86 18.18
N CYS A 86 16.36 9.76 18.88
CA CYS A 86 17.10 9.34 20.07
C CYS A 86 18.09 8.20 19.79
N TYR A 87 17.82 7.37 18.77
CA TYR A 87 18.59 6.17 18.45
C TYR A 87 18.77 6.01 16.94
N TYR A 88 19.98 6.31 16.46
CA TYR A 88 20.34 6.20 15.04
C TYR A 88 20.70 4.75 14.71
N ASP A 89 19.80 4.07 14.01
CA ASP A 89 19.96 2.67 13.64
C ASP A 89 19.45 2.39 12.23
N LEU A 90 20.22 1.59 11.47
CA LEU A 90 19.93 1.30 10.08
C LEU A 90 18.63 0.50 9.92
N TYR A 91 18.35 -0.44 10.82
CA TYR A 91 17.15 -1.27 10.78
C TYR A 91 15.90 -0.46 11.12
N LEU A 92 16.02 0.49 12.05
CA LEU A 92 14.97 1.46 12.30
C LEU A 92 14.70 2.36 11.08
N LEU A 93 15.75 2.80 10.39
CA LEU A 93 15.60 3.56 9.14
C LEU A 93 14.90 2.72 8.05
N ILE A 94 15.28 1.45 7.88
CA ILE A 94 14.62 0.52 6.95
C ILE A 94 13.14 0.34 7.33
N PHE A 95 12.82 0.20 8.62
CA PHE A 95 11.44 0.10 9.09
C PHE A 95 10.61 1.35 8.76
N ILE A 96 11.15 2.54 9.02
CA ILE A 96 10.50 3.82 8.70
C ILE A 96 10.28 3.91 7.19
N ALA A 97 11.32 3.64 6.40
CA ALA A 97 11.25 3.69 4.94
C ALA A 97 10.21 2.71 4.40
N ALA A 98 10.18 1.47 4.89
CA ALA A 98 9.22 0.46 4.47
C ALA A 98 7.76 0.89 4.74
N ASN A 99 7.47 1.38 5.96
CA ASN A 99 6.14 1.87 6.31
C ASN A 99 5.72 3.08 5.46
N LEU A 100 6.61 4.06 5.28
CA LEU A 100 6.32 5.23 4.43
C LEU A 100 6.10 4.84 2.97
N SER A 101 6.94 3.95 2.43
CA SER A 101 6.80 3.46 1.06
C SER A 101 5.48 2.71 0.86
N LEU A 102 5.12 1.80 1.76
CA LEU A 102 3.85 1.08 1.69
C LEU A 102 2.65 2.02 1.82
N ALA A 103 2.69 2.99 2.74
CA ALA A 103 1.64 3.99 2.87
C ALA A 103 1.51 4.84 1.60
N PHE A 104 2.62 5.32 1.05
CA PHE A 104 2.63 6.16 -0.14
C PHE A 104 2.09 5.43 -1.37
N VAL A 105 2.55 4.20 -1.61
CA VAL A 105 2.07 3.39 -2.72
C VAL A 105 0.58 3.13 -2.56
N ASN A 106 0.13 2.66 -1.38
CA ASN A 106 -1.28 2.35 -1.17
C ASN A 106 -2.19 3.59 -1.15
N MET A 107 -1.66 4.80 -0.96
CA MET A 107 -2.44 6.04 -1.05
C MET A 107 -2.76 6.45 -2.50
N LEU A 108 -2.06 5.90 -3.50
CA LEU A 108 -2.29 6.25 -4.89
C LEU A 108 -3.71 5.84 -5.34
N PRO A 109 -4.41 6.70 -6.10
CA PRO A 109 -5.77 6.44 -6.56
C PRO A 109 -5.78 5.51 -7.78
N ALA A 110 -5.21 4.31 -7.62
CA ALA A 110 -5.14 3.30 -8.67
C ALA A 110 -5.89 2.02 -8.28
N ALA A 111 -6.52 1.38 -9.26
CA ALA A 111 -7.19 0.10 -9.10
C ALA A 111 -6.21 -0.95 -8.56
N GLY A 112 -6.65 -1.71 -7.56
CA GLY A 112 -5.81 -2.67 -6.83
C GLY A 112 -5.17 -2.11 -5.56
N LEU A 113 -5.15 -0.78 -5.38
CA LEU A 113 -4.61 -0.12 -4.20
C LEU A 113 -5.73 0.43 -3.31
N ASP A 114 -5.43 0.62 -2.03
CA ASP A 114 -6.38 1.13 -1.04
C ASP A 114 -6.88 2.54 -1.34
N GLY A 115 -6.03 3.41 -1.86
CA GLY A 115 -6.40 4.76 -2.28
C GLY A 115 -7.42 4.75 -3.42
N GLY A 116 -7.32 3.77 -4.32
CA GLY A 116 -8.33 3.51 -5.34
C GLY A 116 -9.67 3.05 -4.74
N ARG A 117 -9.63 2.15 -3.75
CA ARG A 117 -10.83 1.67 -3.02
C ARG A 117 -11.51 2.81 -2.26
N ALA A 118 -10.73 3.61 -1.54
CA ALA A 118 -11.20 4.78 -0.80
C ALA A 118 -11.79 5.83 -1.74
N LEU A 119 -11.13 6.11 -2.88
CA LEU A 119 -11.66 7.01 -3.91
C LEU A 119 -13.00 6.51 -4.45
N ASN A 120 -13.11 5.22 -4.78
CA ASN A 120 -14.34 4.65 -5.30
C ASN A 120 -15.50 4.77 -4.30
N ALA A 121 -15.26 4.43 -3.02
CA ALA A 121 -16.24 4.58 -1.96
C ALA A 121 -16.64 6.06 -1.75
N LEU A 122 -15.71 7.00 -1.92
CA LEU A 122 -15.99 8.43 -1.86
C LEU A 122 -16.82 8.91 -3.06
N LEU A 123 -16.57 8.39 -4.25
CA LEU A 123 -17.35 8.70 -5.45
C LEU A 123 -18.78 8.14 -5.37
N LEU A 124 -18.95 6.94 -4.81
CA LEU A 124 -20.27 6.33 -4.58
C LEU A 124 -21.16 7.16 -3.64
N LYS A 125 -20.60 8.04 -2.82
CA LYS A 125 -21.40 8.97 -2.00
C LYS A 125 -22.08 10.06 -2.82
N ARG A 126 -21.56 10.36 -4.01
CA ARG A 126 -22.02 11.49 -4.85
C ARG A 126 -22.58 11.06 -6.20
N PHE A 127 -22.25 9.86 -6.66
CA PHE A 127 -22.57 9.38 -7.99
C PHE A 127 -23.16 7.97 -7.95
N ASP A 128 -23.96 7.66 -8.97
CA ASP A 128 -24.43 6.29 -9.23
C ASP A 128 -23.25 5.33 -9.44
N ILE A 129 -23.45 4.05 -9.15
CA ILE A 129 -22.42 2.99 -9.24
C ILE A 129 -21.66 3.04 -10.57
N ILE A 130 -22.39 3.13 -11.69
CA ILE A 130 -21.81 3.16 -13.05
C ILE A 130 -20.88 4.37 -13.25
N LYS A 131 -21.25 5.54 -12.71
CA LYS A 131 -20.45 6.76 -12.83
C LYS A 131 -19.23 6.70 -11.91
N ALA A 132 -19.39 6.23 -10.68
CA ALA A 132 -18.30 6.08 -9.72
C ALA A 132 -17.22 5.13 -10.27
N GLU A 133 -17.62 3.97 -10.78
CA GLU A 133 -16.69 3.01 -11.41
C GLU A 133 -15.97 3.59 -12.63
N ARG A 134 -16.69 4.32 -13.50
CA ARG A 134 -16.10 4.96 -14.68
C ARG A 134 -15.04 5.98 -14.28
N VAL A 135 -15.34 6.85 -13.31
CA VAL A 135 -14.39 7.85 -12.82
C VAL A 135 -13.20 7.18 -12.14
N SER A 136 -13.43 6.21 -11.25
CA SER A 136 -12.36 5.44 -10.59
C SER A 136 -11.42 4.79 -11.61
N ARG A 137 -11.96 4.21 -12.68
CA ARG A 137 -11.18 3.60 -13.77
C ARG A 137 -10.33 4.61 -14.52
N VAL A 138 -10.89 5.77 -14.86
CA VAL A 138 -10.17 6.85 -15.55
C VAL A 138 -9.04 7.39 -14.66
N VAL A 139 -9.32 7.71 -13.40
CA VAL A 139 -8.30 8.19 -12.45
C VAL A 139 -7.19 7.15 -12.27
N SER A 140 -7.56 5.88 -12.14
CA SER A 140 -6.59 4.79 -12.04
C SER A 140 -5.69 4.69 -13.26
N LEU A 141 -6.26 4.78 -14.47
CA LEU A 141 -5.50 4.72 -15.72
C LEU A 141 -4.54 5.90 -15.85
N VAL A 142 -5.00 7.12 -15.51
CA VAL A 142 -4.15 8.32 -15.49
C VAL A 142 -3.01 8.17 -14.48
N ALA A 143 -3.31 7.69 -13.27
CA ALA A 143 -2.30 7.45 -12.24
C ALA A 143 -1.25 6.41 -12.71
N LYS A 144 -1.69 5.29 -13.29
CA LYS A 144 -0.78 4.25 -13.82
C LYS A 144 0.11 4.79 -14.95
N ILE A 145 -0.46 5.55 -15.90
CA ILE A 145 0.32 6.18 -16.99
C ILE A 145 1.36 7.15 -16.42
N PHE A 146 0.98 7.96 -15.44
CA PHE A 146 1.90 8.90 -14.78
C PHE A 146 3.06 8.16 -14.09
N LEU A 147 2.79 7.09 -13.35
CA LEU A 147 3.84 6.29 -12.69
C LEU A 147 4.81 5.67 -13.69
N ILE A 148 4.32 5.18 -14.83
CA ILE A 148 5.18 4.66 -15.90
C ILE A 148 6.05 5.77 -16.47
N ALA A 149 5.47 6.91 -16.83
CA ALA A 149 6.22 8.04 -17.36
C ALA A 149 7.30 8.52 -16.37
N LEU A 150 6.96 8.61 -15.09
CA LEU A 150 7.90 8.95 -14.03
C LEU A 150 9.02 7.90 -13.90
N SER A 151 8.68 6.61 -13.88
CA SER A 151 9.69 5.53 -13.79
C SER A 151 10.61 5.50 -15.02
N ALA A 152 10.10 5.76 -16.22
CA ALA A 152 10.88 5.87 -17.44
C ALA A 152 11.83 7.08 -17.41
N MET A 153 11.35 8.23 -16.95
CA MET A 153 12.17 9.43 -16.77
C MET A 153 13.31 9.19 -15.76
N LEU A 154 12.99 8.58 -14.61
CA LEU A 154 13.99 8.24 -13.59
C LEU A 154 15.00 7.20 -14.07
N MET A 155 14.56 6.24 -14.90
CA MET A 155 15.44 5.25 -15.53
C MET A 155 16.48 5.93 -16.44
N VAL A 156 16.07 6.91 -17.25
CA VAL A 156 16.98 7.68 -18.12
C VAL A 156 17.95 8.52 -17.29
N LEU A 157 17.46 9.22 -16.27
CA LEU A 157 18.29 10.07 -15.40
C LEU A 157 19.29 9.29 -14.55
N SER A 158 18.96 8.05 -14.18
CA SER A 158 19.83 7.16 -13.39
C SER A 158 20.81 6.34 -14.25
N CYS A 159 20.95 6.66 -15.54
CA CYS A 159 21.78 5.90 -16.49
C CYS A 159 21.42 4.41 -16.53
N PHE A 160 20.12 4.07 -16.56
CA PHE A 160 19.61 2.70 -16.62
C PHE A 160 20.01 1.83 -15.44
N ASN A 161 19.90 2.37 -14.22
CA ASN A 161 20.07 1.58 -13.00
C ASN A 161 19.08 0.39 -12.98
N THR A 162 19.58 -0.79 -12.64
CA THR A 162 18.83 -2.06 -12.57
C THR A 162 17.56 -1.94 -11.72
N ALA A 163 17.60 -1.19 -10.62
CA ALA A 163 16.44 -0.96 -9.76
C ALA A 163 15.32 -0.20 -10.49
N MET A 164 15.67 0.80 -11.31
CA MET A 164 14.70 1.58 -12.07
C MET A 164 14.14 0.80 -13.26
N ILE A 165 14.95 -0.08 -13.86
CA ILE A 165 14.47 -1.02 -14.89
C ILE A 165 13.41 -1.97 -14.30
N ILE A 166 13.68 -2.56 -13.13
CA ILE A 166 12.72 -3.44 -12.45
C ILE A 166 11.45 -2.67 -12.09
N LEU A 167 11.57 -1.46 -11.55
CA LEU A 167 10.43 -0.62 -11.23
C LEU A 167 9.56 -0.31 -12.47
N PHE A 168 10.19 0.02 -13.60
CA PHE A 168 9.49 0.26 -14.86
C PHE A 168 8.74 -0.99 -15.34
N LEU A 169 9.39 -2.16 -15.32
CA LEU A 169 8.77 -3.43 -15.73
C LEU A 169 7.58 -3.83 -14.83
N LEU A 170 7.71 -3.66 -13.51
CA LEU A 170 6.62 -3.94 -12.57
C LEU A 170 5.40 -3.04 -12.81
N ASN A 171 5.63 -1.74 -13.04
CA ASN A 171 4.53 -0.82 -13.37
C ASN A 171 3.88 -1.16 -14.73
N PHE A 172 4.66 -1.61 -15.71
CA PHE A 172 4.15 -2.00 -17.03
C PHE A 172 3.26 -3.25 -16.97
N ILE A 173 3.68 -4.28 -16.23
CA ILE A 173 2.90 -5.53 -16.05
C ILE A 173 1.55 -5.25 -15.36
N HIS A 174 1.51 -4.28 -14.44
CA HIS A 174 0.31 -3.93 -13.69
C HIS A 174 -0.75 -3.14 -14.51
N ILE A 175 -0.46 -2.76 -15.76
CA ILE A 175 -1.44 -2.21 -16.72
C ILE A 175 -2.02 -3.30 -17.63
N SER A 176 -1.25 -4.35 -17.92
CA SER A 176 -1.68 -5.41 -18.84
C SER A 176 -2.70 -6.40 -18.25
N ASN A 177 -2.94 -6.33 -16.93
CA ASN A 177 -3.98 -7.05 -16.21
C ASN A 177 -5.07 -6.08 -15.72
#